data_AF-A0A7C4J5W2-F1
#
_entry.id   AF-A0A7C4J5W2-F1
#
_cell.length_a   1.000
_cell.length_b   1.000
_cell.length_c   1.000
_cell.angle_alpha   90.00
_cell.angle_beta   90.00
_cell.angle_gamma   90.00
#
_symmetry.space_group_name_H-M   'P 1'
#
loop_
_entity.id
_entity.type
_entity.pdbx_description
1 polymer ?
#
loop_
_entity_poly.entity_id
_entity_poly.type
_entity_poly.pdbx_seq_one_letter_code
_entity_poly.pdbx_strand_id
1 'polypeptide(L)'
;MKSEERISTRPLLDKLGVKPFHRVSVIGVDDETFWTQLIDRAADSVKGRLRQDSDLIFFAADSLSELQHLSRLKTYLVSNGGIWVVSLKGKAAKIKDVDVIAAAKAAGLVDNKVVSFSATHTSLRLVIPVSQR
;
A
#
# COMPACT_ATOMS: atom_id res chain seq x y z
N MET A 1 25.81 10.93 -17.62
CA MET A 1 24.61 11.70 -17.29
C MET A 1 23.72 10.80 -16.41
N LYS A 2 23.84 10.91 -15.08
CA LYS A 2 22.99 10.14 -14.15
C LYS A 2 21.70 10.93 -14.01
N SER A 3 20.58 10.30 -14.34
CA SER A 3 19.25 10.90 -14.23
C SER A 3 18.99 11.31 -12.78
N GLU A 4 18.83 12.61 -12.56
CA GLU A 4 18.46 13.20 -11.27
C GLU A 4 17.04 12.73 -10.92
N GLU A 5 16.93 11.69 -10.10
CA GLU A 5 15.67 11.23 -9.55
C GLU A 5 15.11 12.37 -8.69
N ARG A 6 14.03 13.02 -9.12
CA ARG A 6 13.37 14.08 -8.36
C ARG A 6 12.86 13.52 -7.03
N ILE A 7 13.67 13.63 -5.99
CA ILE A 7 13.29 13.27 -4.62
C ILE A 7 12.23 14.29 -4.18
N SER A 8 10.97 13.88 -4.17
CA SER A 8 9.90 14.70 -3.61
C SER A 8 10.16 14.90 -2.11
N THR A 9 10.25 16.16 -1.67
CA THR A 9 10.50 16.58 -0.27
C THR A 9 9.31 16.38 0.68
N ARG A 10 8.15 15.93 0.16
CA ARG A 10 6.99 15.63 1.00
C ARG A 10 7.27 14.39 1.88
N PRO A 11 6.92 14.41 3.18
CA PRO A 11 6.98 13.25 4.05
C PRO A 11 6.27 12.02 3.43
N LEU A 12 6.83 10.83 3.64
CA LEU A 12 6.34 9.58 3.03
C LEU A 12 4.82 9.39 3.24
N LEU A 13 4.36 9.54 4.47
CA LEU A 13 2.96 9.35 4.83
C LEU A 13 2.00 10.33 4.10
N ASP A 14 2.46 11.52 3.72
CA ASP A 14 1.63 12.47 2.94
C ASP A 14 1.48 11.99 1.49
N LYS A 15 2.54 11.39 0.94
CA LYS A 15 2.49 10.74 -0.38
C LYS A 15 1.55 9.52 -0.33
N LEU A 16 1.57 8.78 0.77
CA LEU A 16 0.70 7.62 1.01
C LEU A 16 -0.75 8.02 1.35
N GLY A 17 -1.00 9.30 1.66
CA GLY A 17 -2.33 9.83 1.97
C GLY A 17 -2.83 9.45 3.36
N VAL A 18 -1.94 9.18 4.31
CA VAL A 18 -2.31 8.85 5.69
C VAL A 18 -2.79 10.11 6.41
N LYS A 19 -4.01 10.07 6.94
CA LYS A 19 -4.63 11.15 7.72
C LYS A 19 -4.80 10.74 9.19
N PRO A 20 -4.89 11.71 10.12
CA PRO A 20 -4.93 11.38 11.55
C PRO A 20 -6.11 10.52 12.02
N PHE A 21 -7.25 10.66 11.34
CA PHE A 21 -8.48 9.92 11.66
C PHE A 21 -8.61 8.58 10.94
N HIS A 22 -7.63 8.20 10.11
CA HIS A 22 -7.71 6.94 9.38
C HIS A 22 -7.58 5.73 10.32
N ARG A 23 -8.40 4.71 10.07
CA ARG A 23 -8.17 3.36 10.54
C ARG A 23 -7.22 2.65 9.59
N VAL A 24 -6.06 2.22 10.09
CA VAL A 24 -4.99 1.66 9.26
C VAL A 24 -4.63 0.23 9.70
N SER A 25 -4.60 -0.70 8.75
CA SER A 25 -4.09 -2.06 8.96
C SER A 25 -2.73 -2.23 8.26
N VAL A 26 -1.73 -2.76 8.96
CA VAL A 26 -0.40 -3.06 8.39
C VAL A 26 -0.12 -4.56 8.46
N ILE A 27 0.09 -5.19 7.31
CA ILE A 27 0.27 -6.63 7.15
C ILE A 27 1.62 -6.88 6.47
N GLY A 28 2.54 -7.54 7.19
CA GLY A 28 3.82 -8.00 6.67
C GLY A 28 4.86 -6.90 6.38
N VAL A 29 4.49 -5.61 6.38
CA VAL A 29 5.45 -4.51 6.19
C VAL A 29 6.35 -4.40 7.42
N ASP A 30 7.63 -4.66 7.22
CA ASP A 30 8.64 -4.59 8.28
C ASP A 30 9.55 -3.38 8.11
N ASP A 31 9.02 -2.22 8.52
CA ASP A 31 9.74 -0.95 8.55
C ASP A 31 9.36 -0.21 9.83
N GLU A 32 10.27 -0.19 10.81
CA GLU A 32 10.04 0.38 12.14
C GLU A 32 9.91 1.91 12.09
N THR A 33 10.62 2.55 11.18
CA THR A 33 10.54 4.00 10.99
C THR A 33 9.17 4.40 10.45
N PHE A 34 8.68 3.67 9.45
CA PHE A 34 7.32 3.84 8.93
C PHE A 34 6.27 3.56 10.02
N TRP A 35 6.41 2.46 10.77
CA TRP A 35 5.47 2.13 11.84
C TRP A 35 5.38 3.23 12.90
N THR A 36 6.53 3.75 13.35
CA THR A 36 6.60 4.83 14.34
C THR A 36 5.91 6.11 13.84
N GLN A 37 6.20 6.53 12.60
CA GLN A 37 5.55 7.69 12.00
C GLN A 37 4.05 7.47 11.81
N LEU A 38 3.65 6.24 11.47
CA LEU A 38 2.25 5.89 11.23
C LEU A 38 1.42 6.02 12.52
N ILE A 39 1.89 5.46 13.64
CA ILE A 39 1.15 5.50 14.91
C ILE A 39 1.14 6.90 15.54
N ASP A 40 2.17 7.71 15.30
CA ASP A 40 2.21 9.13 15.70
C ASP A 40 1.13 9.94 14.98
N ARG A 41 0.86 9.60 13.71
CA ARG A 41 -0.15 10.27 12.88
C ARG A 41 -1.55 9.73 13.09
N ALA A 42 -1.75 8.44 12.88
CA ALA A 42 -3.04 7.77 12.80
C ALA A 42 -3.19 6.82 14.00
N ALA A 43 -3.87 7.31 15.04
CA ALA A 43 -3.97 6.60 16.31
C ALA A 43 -4.72 5.25 16.22
N ASP A 44 -5.61 5.07 15.24
CA ASP A 44 -6.32 3.79 15.00
C ASP A 44 -5.55 2.88 14.01
N SER A 45 -4.27 2.62 14.32
CA SER A 45 -3.39 1.77 13.51
C SER A 45 -3.11 0.43 14.19
N VAL A 46 -3.11 -0.68 13.43
CA VAL A 46 -2.72 -2.01 13.91
C VAL A 46 -1.70 -2.67 13.00
N LYS A 47 -0.75 -3.43 13.59
CA LYS A 47 0.22 -4.26 12.87
C LYS A 47 -0.10 -5.75 13.05
N GLY A 48 0.06 -6.54 11.99
CA GLY A 48 -0.09 -8.00 12.01
C GLY A 48 -1.52 -8.53 11.94
N ARG A 49 -2.54 -7.65 11.89
CA ARG A 49 -3.95 -8.05 11.77
C ARG A 49 -4.75 -7.04 10.95
N LEU A 50 -5.87 -7.48 10.40
CA LEU A 50 -6.81 -6.65 9.65
C LEU A 50 -7.92 -6.13 10.57
N ARG A 51 -8.37 -4.90 10.33
CA ARG A 51 -9.58 -4.33 10.93
C ARG A 51 -10.64 -4.09 9.86
N GLN A 52 -11.89 -4.35 10.22
CA GLN A 52 -13.02 -3.93 9.40
C GLN A 52 -13.05 -2.41 9.29
N ASP A 53 -13.59 -1.92 8.17
CA ASP A 53 -13.69 -0.50 7.84
C ASP A 53 -12.33 0.22 7.85
N SER A 54 -11.28 -0.44 7.35
CA SER A 54 -9.97 0.19 7.18
C SER A 54 -10.02 1.24 6.06
N ASP A 55 -9.54 2.45 6.33
CA ASP A 55 -9.32 3.48 5.31
C ASP A 55 -8.12 3.13 4.44
N LEU A 56 -7.06 2.59 5.06
CA LEU A 56 -5.85 2.16 4.38
C LEU A 56 -5.39 0.80 4.91
N ILE A 57 -4.97 -0.07 3.98
CA ILE A 57 -4.26 -1.30 4.30
C ILE A 57 -2.88 -1.23 3.65
N PHE A 58 -1.82 -1.36 4.43
CA PHE A 58 -0.46 -1.56 3.92
C PHE A 58 -0.15 -3.04 3.92
N PHE A 59 0.10 -3.62 2.75
CA PHE A 59 0.27 -5.05 2.56
C PHE A 59 1.61 -5.34 1.88
N ALA A 60 2.52 -6.01 2.57
CA ALA A 60 3.74 -6.50 1.95
C ALA A 60 3.45 -7.70 1.05
N ALA A 61 3.94 -7.68 -0.18
CA ALA A 61 3.87 -8.81 -1.10
C ALA A 61 5.05 -8.80 -2.07
N ASP A 62 5.71 -9.94 -2.22
CA ASP A 62 6.83 -10.15 -3.13
C ASP A 62 6.65 -11.43 -3.98
N SER A 63 5.42 -11.93 -4.09
CA SER A 63 5.07 -13.08 -4.91
C SER A 63 3.65 -13.00 -5.46
N LEU A 64 3.40 -13.71 -6.56
CA LEU A 64 2.06 -13.80 -7.15
C LEU A 64 1.05 -14.47 -6.20
N SER A 65 1.51 -15.41 -5.36
CA SER A 65 0.65 -16.11 -4.41
C SER A 65 0.14 -15.16 -3.31
N GLU A 66 0.99 -14.28 -2.79
CA GLU A 66 0.57 -13.28 -1.80
C GLU A 66 -0.46 -12.31 -2.37
N LEU A 67 -0.32 -11.92 -3.65
CA LEU A 67 -1.27 -11.05 -4.33
C LEU A 67 -2.68 -11.66 -4.47
N GLN A 68 -2.83 -12.99 -4.35
CA GLN A 68 -4.15 -13.64 -4.34
C GLN A 68 -5.00 -13.21 -3.13
N HIS A 69 -4.37 -12.69 -2.06
CA HIS A 69 -5.08 -12.18 -0.89
C HIS A 69 -5.80 -10.84 -1.13
N LEU A 70 -5.56 -10.14 -2.23
CA LEU A 70 -6.15 -8.83 -2.52
C LEU A 70 -7.68 -8.84 -2.49
N SER A 71 -8.32 -9.91 -2.96
CA SER A 71 -9.79 -10.08 -2.95
C SER A 71 -10.33 -10.10 -1.51
N ARG A 72 -9.63 -10.80 -0.61
CA ARG A 72 -9.94 -10.81 0.83
C ARG A 72 -9.65 -9.47 1.48
N LEU A 73 -8.51 -8.83 1.19
CA LEU A 73 -8.16 -7.53 1.77
C LEU A 73 -9.19 -6.46 1.41
N LYS A 74 -9.72 -6.49 0.18
CA LYS A 74 -10.79 -5.60 -0.28
C LYS A 74 -12.02 -5.63 0.64
N THR A 75 -12.36 -6.78 1.22
CA THR A 75 -13.57 -6.90 2.09
C THR A 75 -13.42 -6.21 3.44
N TYR A 76 -12.22 -5.73 3.79
CA TYR A 76 -11.94 -4.99 5.03
C TYR A 76 -11.87 -3.48 4.80
N LEU A 77 -11.99 -3.01 3.55
CA LEU A 77 -11.94 -1.59 3.22
C LEU A 77 -13.31 -0.93 3.37
N VAL A 78 -13.30 0.34 3.78
CA VAL A 78 -14.40 1.26 3.46
C VAL A 78 -14.48 1.50 1.95
N SER A 79 -15.63 1.94 1.43
CA SER A 79 -15.86 2.10 -0.02
C SER A 79 -14.83 3.01 -0.72
N ASN A 80 -14.38 4.07 -0.05
CA ASN A 80 -13.37 5.01 -0.55
C ASN A 80 -11.93 4.71 -0.08
N GLY A 81 -11.72 3.56 0.56
CA GLY A 81 -10.43 3.12 1.10
C GLY A 81 -9.44 2.69 0.03
N GLY A 82 -8.26 2.24 0.46
CA GLY A 82 -7.27 1.69 -0.45
C GLY A 82 -6.27 0.74 0.18
N ILE A 83 -5.71 -0.14 -0.65
CA ILE A 83 -4.59 -1.01 -0.30
C ILE A 83 -3.32 -0.43 -0.93
N TRP A 84 -2.30 -0.20 -0.13
CA TRP A 84 -0.93 -0.01 -0.61
C TRP A 84 -0.23 -1.36 -0.60
N VAL A 85 0.01 -1.92 -1.78
CA VAL A 85 0.90 -3.08 -1.93
C VAL A 85 2.33 -2.56 -1.85
N VAL A 86 3.09 -3.01 -0.87
CA VAL A 86 4.50 -2.64 -0.66
C VAL A 86 5.36 -3.82 -1.08
N SER A 87 6.27 -3.61 -2.04
CA SER A 87 7.09 -4.69 -2.61
C SER A 87 8.51 -4.22 -2.85
N LEU A 88 9.45 -5.16 -2.92
CA LEU A 88 10.83 -4.87 -3.28
C LEU A 88 10.92 -4.21 -4.67
N LYS A 89 11.85 -3.28 -4.82
CA LYS A 89 12.13 -2.60 -6.11
C LYS A 89 13.57 -2.79 -6.58
N GLY A 90 13.82 -2.42 -7.83
CA GLY A 90 15.15 -2.50 -8.43
C GLY A 90 15.60 -3.96 -8.62
N LYS A 91 16.88 -4.25 -8.36
CA LYS A 91 17.46 -5.59 -8.58
C LYS A 91 16.91 -6.68 -7.66
N ALA A 92 16.31 -6.29 -6.52
CA ALA A 92 15.71 -7.22 -5.57
C ALA A 92 14.22 -7.49 -5.84
N ALA A 93 13.62 -6.81 -6.83
CA ALA A 93 12.21 -6.97 -7.15
C ALA A 93 11.91 -8.42 -7.56
N LYS A 94 10.95 -9.04 -6.85
CA LYS A 94 10.48 -10.41 -7.13
C LYS A 94 9.19 -10.44 -7.96
N ILE A 95 8.47 -9.33 -7.97
CA ILE A 95 7.28 -9.06 -8.77
C ILE A 95 7.42 -7.71 -9.45
N LYS A 96 6.68 -7.50 -10.54
CA LYS A 96 6.61 -6.23 -11.27
C LYS A 96 5.27 -5.53 -11.00
N ASP A 97 5.21 -4.23 -11.22
CA ASP A 97 3.95 -3.46 -11.10
C ASP A 97 2.84 -4.06 -11.98
N VAL A 98 3.17 -4.59 -13.16
CA VAL A 98 2.19 -5.25 -14.05
C VAL A 98 1.54 -6.49 -13.42
N ASP A 99 2.26 -7.21 -12.56
CA ASP A 99 1.74 -8.37 -11.84
C ASP A 99 0.76 -7.91 -10.75
N VAL A 100 1.09 -6.84 -10.03
CA VAL A 100 0.22 -6.21 -9.02
C VAL A 100 -1.06 -5.67 -9.68
N ILE A 101 -0.94 -4.99 -10.82
CA ILE A 101 -2.09 -4.46 -11.58
C ILE A 101 -2.98 -5.60 -12.08
N ALA A 102 -2.41 -6.69 -12.60
CA ALA A 102 -3.18 -7.85 -13.03
C ALA A 102 -3.96 -8.49 -11.87
N ALA A 103 -3.31 -8.69 -10.72
CA ALA A 103 -3.95 -9.23 -9.53
C ALA A 103 -5.02 -8.27 -8.95
N ALA A 104 -4.76 -6.97 -8.97
CA ALA A 104 -5.73 -5.95 -8.57
C ALA A 104 -7.01 -6.04 -9.41
N LYS A 105 -6.89 -6.12 -10.74
CA LYS A 105 -8.03 -6.27 -11.64
C LYS A 105 -8.81 -7.55 -11.36
N ALA A 106 -8.11 -8.67 -11.14
CA ALA A 106 -8.75 -9.94 -10.78
C ALA A 106 -9.51 -9.86 -9.43
N ALA A 107 -9.06 -9.03 -8.50
CA ALA A 107 -9.73 -8.73 -7.23
C ALA A 107 -10.83 -7.64 -7.34
N GLY A 108 -11.08 -7.10 -8.53
CA GLY A 108 -12.03 -6.00 -8.73
C GLY A 108 -11.55 -4.68 -8.10
N LEU A 109 -10.25 -4.41 -8.15
CA LEU A 109 -9.58 -3.17 -7.76
C LEU A 109 -8.91 -2.54 -8.99
N VAL A 110 -8.60 -1.26 -8.89
CA VAL A 110 -7.79 -0.52 -9.89
C VAL A 110 -6.65 0.21 -9.19
N ASP A 111 -5.51 0.28 -9.86
CA ASP A 111 -4.41 1.12 -9.41
C ASP A 111 -4.67 2.60 -9.73
N ASN A 112 -4.16 3.51 -8.90
CA ASN A 112 -4.25 4.94 -9.19
C ASN A 112 -2.99 5.76 -8.84
N LYS A 113 -2.03 5.14 -8.14
CA LYS A 113 -0.84 5.85 -7.67
C LYS A 113 0.27 4.88 -7.35
N VAL A 114 1.49 5.26 -7.73
CA VAL A 114 2.73 4.62 -7.27
C VAL A 114 3.56 5.61 -6.47
N VAL A 115 4.19 5.14 -5.40
CA VAL A 115 5.06 5.93 -4.52
C VAL A 115 6.28 5.10 -4.16
N SER A 116 7.49 5.68 -4.28
CA SER A 116 8.67 5.10 -3.66
C SER A 116 8.49 5.09 -2.14
N PHE A 117 8.41 3.90 -1.55
CA PHE A 117 8.15 3.71 -0.13
C PHE A 117 9.43 3.92 0.69
N SER A 118 10.53 3.29 0.26
CA SER A 118 11.84 3.42 0.87
C SER A 118 12.94 3.27 -0.20
N ALA A 119 14.21 3.16 0.23
CA ALA A 119 15.31 2.85 -0.68
C ALA A 119 15.14 1.48 -1.36
N THR A 120 14.51 0.52 -0.66
CA THR A 120 14.40 -0.88 -1.09
C THR A 120 13.01 -1.27 -1.57
N HIS A 121 11.98 -0.47 -1.24
CA HIS A 121 10.59 -0.80 -1.58
C HIS A 121 9.91 0.28 -2.43
N THR A 122 9.04 -0.17 -3.34
CA THR A 122 8.01 0.64 -3.98
C THR A 122 6.65 0.34 -3.36
N SER A 123 5.66 1.17 -3.63
CA SER A 123 4.29 0.93 -3.22
C SER A 123 3.30 1.33 -4.30
N LEU A 124 2.35 0.46 -4.61
CA LEU A 124 1.27 0.70 -5.56
C LEU A 124 -0.07 0.74 -4.83
N ARG A 125 -0.83 1.82 -5.03
CA ARG A 125 -2.14 2.01 -4.41
C ARG A 125 -3.23 1.44 -5.28
N LEU A 126 -3.99 0.54 -4.70
CA LEU A 126 -5.16 -0.13 -5.26
C LEU A 126 -6.42 0.37 -4.55
N VAL A 127 -7.47 0.66 -5.30
CA VAL A 127 -8.74 1.15 -4.76
C VAL A 127 -9.92 0.46 -5.43
N ILE A 128 -11.07 0.47 -4.77
CA ILE A 128 -12.34 0.07 -5.38
C ILE A 128 -12.65 1.07 -6.52
N PRO A 129 -13.01 0.63 -7.75
CA PRO A 129 -13.37 1.54 -8.83
C PRO A 129 -14.55 2.44 -8.44
N VAL A 130 -14.56 3.71 -8.88
CA VAL A 130 -15.66 4.64 -8.54
C VAL A 130 -17.03 4.12 -8.97
N SER A 131 -17.11 3.37 -10.07
CA SER A 131 -18.34 2.73 -10.54
C SER A 131 -18.85 1.56 -9.66
N GLN A 132 -18.09 1.16 -8.65
CA GLN A 132 -18.38 0.03 -7.75
C GLN A 132 -18.40 0.44 -6.27
N ARG A 133 -18.44 1.75 -5.97
CA ARG A 133 -18.49 2.31 -4.61
C ARG A 133 -19.89 2.74 -4.22
#